data_AF-A0A6B3EQ31-F1
#
_entry.id   AF-A0A6B3EQ31-F1
#
_cell.length_a   1.000
_cell.length_b   1.000
_cell.length_c   1.000
_cell.angle_alpha   90.00
_cell.angle_beta   90.00
_cell.angle_gamma   90.00
#
_symmetry.space_group_name_H-M   'P 1'
#
loop_
_entity.id
_entity.type
_entity.pdbx_description
1 polymer ?
#
loop_
_entity_poly.entity_id
_entity_poly.type
_entity_poly.pdbx_seq_one_letter_code
_entity_poly.pdbx_strand_id
1 'polypeptide(L)' 'RDQVEQRVAEYNSTVREICAKDKLCRDDGGAANATRFTAGELSRWDWFHPSREGQATLARIAYERITAKR' A
#
# COMPACT_ATOMS: atom_id res chain seq x y z
N ARG A 1 15.02 11.94 -2.27
CA ARG A 1 14.56 10.54 -2.09
C ARG A 1 14.22 10.29 -0.63
N ASP A 2 15.18 10.45 0.27
CA ASP A 2 15.03 10.11 1.69
C ASP A 2 13.90 10.89 2.40
N GLN A 3 13.72 12.17 2.08
CA GLN A 3 12.59 12.97 2.60
C GLN A 3 11.22 12.42 2.19
N VAL A 4 11.10 11.86 0.98
CA VAL A 4 9.85 11.24 0.48
C VAL A 4 9.63 9.92 1.21
N GLU A 5 10.66 9.09 1.33
CA GLU A 5 10.60 7.81 2.05
C GLU A 5 10.21 8.03 3.53
N GLN A 6 10.82 9.02 4.18
CA GLN A 6 10.47 9.40 5.55
C GLN A 6 9.01 9.84 5.65
N ARG A 7 8.55 10.72 4.77
CA ARG A 7 7.16 11.21 4.80
C ARG A 7 6.16 10.07 4.58
N VAL A 8 6.45 9.15 3.68
CA VAL A 8 5.60 7.96 3.44
C VAL A 8 5.58 7.06 4.68
N ALA A 9 6.71 6.87 5.37
CA ALA A 9 6.77 6.11 6.61
C ALA A 9 5.94 6.77 7.74
N GLU A 10 6.00 8.09 7.88
CA GLU A 10 5.19 8.87 8.83
C GLU A 10 3.69 8.68 8.58
N TYR A 11 3.25 8.76 7.31
CA TYR A 11 1.85 8.53 6.95
C TYR A 11 1.40 7.10 7.24
N ASN A 12 2.21 6.10 6.88
CA ASN A 12 1.91 4.71 7.20
C ASN A 12 1.82 4.45 8.71
N SER A 13 2.65 5.12 9.53
CA SER A 13 2.53 5.04 11.00
C SER A 13 1.21 5.64 11.49
N THR A 14 0.88 6.83 11.00
CA THR A 14 -0.37 7.52 11.35
C THR A 14 -1.60 6.68 11.02
N VAL A 15 -1.62 6.02 9.86
CA VAL A 15 -2.73 5.14 9.44
C VAL A 15 -2.86 3.93 10.37
N ARG A 16 -1.75 3.27 10.73
CA ARG A 16 -1.77 2.17 11.70
C ARG A 16 -2.31 2.61 13.06
N GLU A 17 -1.80 3.73 13.57
CA GLU A 17 -2.17 4.27 14.87
C GLU A 17 -3.65 4.64 14.96
N ILE A 18 -4.21 5.23 13.89
CA ILE A 18 -5.63 5.59 13.88
C ILE A 18 -6.51 4.36 13.67
N CYS A 19 -6.11 3.41 12.81
CA CYS A 19 -6.87 2.18 12.62
C CYS A 19 -6.94 1.32 13.89
N ALA A 20 -5.91 1.32 14.72
CA ALA A 20 -5.93 0.61 16.00
C ALA A 20 -7.05 1.11 16.97
N LYS A 21 -7.57 2.32 16.76
CA LYS A 21 -8.64 2.91 17.59
C LYS A 21 -10.05 2.50 17.16
N ASP A 22 -10.22 1.93 15.96
CA ASP A 22 -11.51 1.49 15.44
C ASP A 22 -11.47 0.00 15.10
N LYS A 23 -12.35 -0.77 15.74
CA LYS A 23 -12.47 -2.20 15.49
C LYS A 23 -12.69 -2.51 14.01
N LEU A 24 -13.36 -1.68 13.21
CA LEU A 24 -13.64 -1.99 11.80
C LEU A 24 -12.52 -1.53 10.85
N CYS A 25 -11.63 -0.64 11.28
CA CYS A 25 -10.53 -0.16 10.45
C CYS A 25 -9.49 -1.26 10.20
N ARG A 26 -8.86 -1.21 9.02
CA ARG A 26 -7.80 -2.12 8.59
C ARG A 26 -6.71 -1.31 7.92
N ASP A 27 -5.48 -1.52 8.36
CA ASP A 27 -4.28 -1.18 7.60
C ASP A 27 -3.67 -2.46 7.01
N ASP A 28 -2.75 -2.29 6.05
CA ASP A 28 -2.10 -3.40 5.36
C ASP A 28 -0.75 -3.81 6.00
N GLY A 29 -0.37 -3.21 7.13
CA GLY A 29 0.93 -3.37 7.76
C GLY A 29 2.09 -2.74 6.98
N GLY A 30 1.80 -1.84 6.03
CA GLY A 30 2.80 -1.26 5.11
C GLY A 30 3.14 -2.14 3.91
N ALA A 31 2.34 -3.18 3.64
CA ALA A 31 2.59 -4.12 2.55
C ALA A 31 2.59 -3.44 1.16
N ALA A 32 1.69 -2.47 0.93
CA ALA A 32 1.70 -1.69 -0.31
C ALA A 32 3.00 -0.88 -0.46
N ASN A 33 3.47 -0.22 0.60
CA ASN A 33 4.72 0.56 0.56
C ASN A 33 5.97 -0.32 0.39
N ALA A 34 5.94 -1.56 0.89
CA ALA A 34 7.02 -2.52 0.70
C ALA A 34 7.05 -3.15 -0.71
N THR A 35 5.99 -2.96 -1.50
CA THR A 35 5.89 -3.54 -2.84
C THR A 35 6.80 -2.82 -3.83
N ARG A 36 7.69 -3.58 -4.46
CA ARG A 36 8.51 -3.09 -5.57
C ARG A 36 7.82 -3.42 -6.88
N PHE A 37 7.19 -2.43 -7.50
CA PHE A 37 6.58 -2.58 -8.80
C PHE A 37 7.63 -2.86 -9.88
N THR A 38 7.31 -3.80 -10.75
CA THR A 38 8.03 -4.01 -12.00
C THR A 38 7.63 -2.97 -13.05
N ALA A 39 8.41 -2.86 -14.12
CA ALA A 39 8.08 -1.99 -15.25
C ALA A 39 6.70 -2.29 -15.88
N GLY A 40 6.27 -3.56 -15.91
CA GLY A 40 4.95 -3.96 -16.43
C GLY A 40 3.78 -3.56 -15.51
N GLU A 41 4.07 -3.41 -14.23
CA GLU A 41 3.09 -2.97 -13.23
C GLU A 41 2.95 -1.45 -13.15
N LEU A 42 3.74 -0.68 -13.90
CA LEU A 42 3.62 0.76 -14.03
C LEU A 42 3.00 1.14 -15.37
N SER A 43 2.29 2.27 -15.39
CA SER A 43 1.72 2.84 -16.59
C SER A 43 2.84 3.17 -17.58
N ARG A 44 2.74 2.65 -18.80
CA ARG A 44 3.65 3.00 -19.91
C ARG A 44 3.62 4.47 -20.34
N TRP A 45 2.65 5.24 -19.83
CA TRP A 45 2.46 6.65 -20.19
C TRP A 45 3.25 7.59 -19.29
N ASP A 46 3.24 7.32 -17.97
CA ASP A 46 3.86 8.19 -16.97
C ASP A 46 4.95 7.51 -16.13
N TRP A 47 5.08 6.19 -16.24
CA TRP A 47 6.04 5.37 -15.48
C TRP A 47 5.97 5.59 -13.96
N PHE A 48 4.78 5.94 -13.47
CA PHE A 48 4.54 6.32 -12.09
C PHE A 48 3.28 5.67 -11.51
N HIS A 49 2.13 5.81 -12.17
CA HIS A 49 0.89 5.23 -11.68
C HIS A 49 0.85 3.71 -11.95
N PRO A 50 0.28 2.90 -11.05
CA PRO A 50 0.10 1.48 -11.30
C PRO A 50 -0.73 1.21 -12.56
N SER A 51 -0.22 0.31 -13.41
CA SER A 51 -0.95 -0.24 -14.56
C SER A 51 -2.13 -1.11 -14.09
N ARG A 52 -2.88 -1.71 -15.02
CA ARG A 52 -3.91 -2.70 -14.66
C ARG A 52 -3.35 -3.84 -13.80
N GLU A 53 -2.12 -4.28 -14.11
CA GLU A 53 -1.44 -5.33 -13.37
C GLU A 53 -1.00 -4.85 -11.99
N GLY A 54 -0.40 -3.65 -11.89
CA GLY A 54 -0.02 -3.07 -10.60
C GLY A 54 -1.21 -2.81 -9.68
N GLN A 55 -2.35 -2.40 -10.23
CA GLN A 55 -3.60 -2.27 -9.47
C GLN A 55 -4.11 -3.63 -8.97
N ALA A 56 -3.96 -4.70 -9.77
CA ALA A 56 -4.30 -6.06 -9.33
C ALA A 56 -3.39 -6.53 -8.19
N THR A 57 -2.09 -6.21 -8.24
CA THR A 57 -1.13 -6.48 -7.15
C THR A 57 -1.57 -5.79 -5.85
N LEU A 58 -1.91 -4.51 -5.91
CA LEU A 58 -2.42 -3.77 -4.74
C LEU A 58 -3.75 -4.32 -4.22
N ALA A 59 -4.67 -4.69 -5.12
CA ALA A 59 -5.95 -5.28 -4.74
C ALA A 59 -5.78 -6.61 -4.01
N ARG A 60 -4.82 -7.46 -4.44
CA ARG A 60 -4.48 -8.71 -3.75
C ARG A 60 -3.99 -8.46 -2.33
N ILE A 61 -3.09 -7.50 -2.14
CA ILE A 61 -2.57 -7.11 -0.81
C ILE A 61 -3.72 -6.69 0.11
N ALA A 62 -4.60 -5.82 -0.38
CA ALA A 62 -5.76 -5.36 0.38
C ALA A 62 -6.71 -6.52 0.71
N TYR A 63 -7.00 -7.40 -0.26
CA TYR A 63 -7.90 -8.54 -0.07
C TYR A 63 -7.37 -9.52 0.98
N GLU A 64 -6.09 -9.90 0.92
CA GLU A 64 -5.44 -10.76 1.91
C GLU A 64 -5.55 -10.18 3.33
N ARG A 65 -5.41 -8.85 3.47
CA ARG A 65 -5.52 -8.18 4.77
C ARG A 65 -6.94 -8.05 5.29
N ILE A 66 -7.89 -7.72 4.43
CA ILE A 66 -9.30 -7.53 4.83
C ILE A 66 -9.97 -8.86 5.17
N THR A 67 -9.57 -9.96 4.51
CA THR A 67 -10.15 -11.30 4.70
C THR A 67 -9.42 -12.18 5.73
N ALA A 68 -8.23 -11.76 6.19
CA ALA A 68 -7.52 -12.47 7.25
C ALA A 68 -8.37 -12.58 8.53
N LYS A 69 -8.27 -13.74 9.20
CA LYS A 69 -8.82 -13.90 10.55
C LYS A 69 -8.09 -12.96 11.51
N ARG A 70 -8.83 -12.39 12.45
CA ARG A 70 -8.26 -11.58 13.55
C ARG A 70 -7.67 -12.46 14.63
#